data_AF-A0A4Q1FRJ8-F1
#
_entry.id   AF-A0A4Q1FRJ8-F1
#
_cell.length_a   1.000
_cell.length_b   1.000
_cell.length_c   1.000
_cell.angle_alpha   90.00
_cell.angle_beta   90.00
_cell.angle_gamma   90.00
#
_symmetry.space_group_name_H-M   'P 1'
#
loop_
_entity.id
_entity.type
_entity.pdbx_description
1 polymer ?
#
loop_
_entity_poly.entity_id
_entity_poly.type
_entity_poly.pdbx_seq_one_letter_code
_entity_poly.pdbx_strand_id
1 'polypeptide(L)'
;MKKSVLVFMLISGLSFSQKSLKVSDLQPKTEDSTFPVISYAENPLVENKINTFLQVNELEYVPNSGSNPFKLVSTGTTSYSNYVYFYSWEKLETPKNILSIGMDGEASGAYPENFSVWKNFDLRTGNFINIQDLFQASSVKTIERLLGEKVKKRVNDFLVELKSEKNPPEETQEQIGLYEECSTEQSLEYIQYFFGKDRLTFVAGRCSNHAMRALDDLGSHKLELTYKELEKYWSPYARNLLNGSNKVEKTSFRNKLYKGKIDGKYPITVLVSRFYPADNSSELSSFNAEYWYDKNKKLIQWDGQMKGNHISITENDHYDDATNQWIPRAFVEADMNGNKISGTWQDYKTKKNLSIELEEL
;
A
#
# COMPACT_ATOMS: atom_id res chain seq x y z
N MET A 1 -34.62 -36.38 -43.44
CA MET A 1 -33.47 -35.45 -43.38
C MET A 1 -33.38 -34.89 -41.97
N LYS A 2 -32.55 -35.49 -41.11
CA LYS A 2 -32.30 -35.04 -39.73
C LYS A 2 -31.05 -34.19 -39.73
N LYS A 3 -31.17 -32.89 -39.44
CA LYS A 3 -30.02 -31.99 -39.25
C LYS A 3 -29.60 -32.07 -37.79
N SER A 4 -28.48 -32.73 -37.51
CA SER A 4 -27.80 -32.65 -36.22
C SER A 4 -27.10 -31.30 -36.11
N VAL A 5 -27.53 -30.48 -35.16
CA VAL A 5 -26.81 -29.27 -34.75
C VAL A 5 -25.70 -29.71 -33.80
N LEU A 6 -24.46 -29.62 -34.28
CA LEU A 6 -23.28 -29.83 -33.45
C LEU A 6 -23.09 -28.57 -32.59
N VAL A 7 -23.37 -28.70 -31.29
CA VAL A 7 -23.03 -27.69 -30.29
C VAL A 7 -21.53 -27.78 -30.05
N PHE A 8 -20.78 -26.85 -30.62
CA PHE A 8 -19.39 -26.61 -30.20
C PHE A 8 -19.43 -26.00 -28.80
N MET A 9 -19.16 -26.82 -27.78
CA MET A 9 -18.70 -26.30 -26.49
C MET A 9 -17.35 -25.64 -26.72
N LEU A 10 -17.37 -24.31 -26.83
CA LEU A 10 -16.19 -23.48 -26.60
C LEU A 10 -15.74 -23.72 -25.16
N ILE A 11 -14.72 -24.56 -25.00
CA ILE A 11 -13.93 -24.62 -23.78
C ILE A 11 -13.24 -23.25 -23.68
N SER A 12 -13.87 -22.33 -22.96
CA SER A 12 -13.26 -21.08 -22.54
C SER A 12 -11.95 -21.43 -21.83
N GLY A 13 -10.84 -20.98 -22.40
CA GLY A 13 -9.50 -21.22 -21.88
C GLY A 13 -9.46 -20.89 -20.39
N LEU A 14 -9.25 -21.92 -19.59
CA LEU A 14 -8.89 -21.79 -18.19
C LEU A 14 -7.67 -20.88 -18.12
N SER A 15 -7.81 -19.69 -17.54
CA SER A 15 -6.67 -18.87 -17.11
C SER A 15 -5.91 -19.66 -16.03
N PHE A 16 -4.95 -20.50 -16.43
CA PHE A 16 -4.17 -21.39 -15.57
C PHE A 16 -3.12 -20.67 -14.70
N SER A 17 -3.20 -19.35 -14.56
CA SER A 17 -1.99 -18.56 -14.32
C SER A 17 -1.44 -18.57 -12.87
N GLN A 18 -2.18 -19.04 -11.86
CA GLN A 18 -1.74 -18.99 -10.45
C GLN A 18 -2.31 -20.14 -9.58
N LYS A 19 -2.42 -21.37 -10.10
CA LYS A 19 -3.12 -22.48 -9.41
C LYS A 19 -2.57 -22.87 -8.03
N SER A 20 -1.29 -22.59 -7.77
CA SER A 20 -0.60 -22.88 -6.51
C SER A 20 -0.75 -21.80 -5.43
N LEU A 21 -1.19 -20.60 -5.82
CA LEU A 21 -1.41 -19.47 -4.92
C LEU A 21 -2.86 -19.51 -4.39
N LYS A 22 -3.00 -19.77 -3.09
CA LYS A 22 -4.29 -19.74 -2.39
C LYS A 22 -4.36 -18.52 -1.48
N VAL A 23 -5.56 -17.98 -1.34
CA VAL A 23 -5.88 -16.95 -0.35
C VAL A 23 -7.03 -17.49 0.49
N SER A 24 -6.93 -17.37 1.80
CA SER A 24 -7.92 -17.82 2.77
C SER A 24 -8.08 -16.78 3.88
N ASP A 25 -8.98 -17.02 4.82
CA ASP A 25 -9.15 -16.13 5.97
C ASP A 25 -8.07 -16.36 7.04
N LEU A 26 -7.42 -15.28 7.45
CA LEU A 26 -6.56 -15.24 8.62
C LEU A 26 -7.38 -15.55 9.87
N GLN A 27 -6.87 -16.44 10.72
CA GLN A 27 -7.57 -16.87 11.92
C GLN A 27 -7.18 -16.01 13.14
N PRO A 28 -8.10 -15.76 14.08
CA PRO A 28 -9.50 -16.22 14.09
C PRO A 28 -10.40 -15.38 13.18
N LYS A 29 -11.22 -16.05 12.37
CA LYS A 29 -12.22 -15.39 11.52
C LYS A 29 -13.49 -15.09 12.32
N THR A 30 -13.97 -13.86 12.20
CA THR A 30 -15.29 -13.38 12.62
C THR A 30 -15.89 -12.51 11.51
N GLU A 31 -17.09 -11.97 11.71
CA GLU A 31 -17.68 -11.00 10.77
C GLU A 31 -16.84 -9.71 10.63
N ASP A 32 -16.16 -9.31 11.71
CA ASP A 32 -15.35 -8.08 11.77
C ASP A 32 -13.84 -8.32 11.53
N SER A 33 -13.44 -9.58 11.28
CA SER A 33 -12.04 -9.99 11.11
C SER A 33 -11.80 -10.87 9.88
N THR A 34 -12.56 -10.62 8.81
CA THR A 34 -12.37 -11.28 7.52
C THR A 34 -11.20 -10.65 6.77
N PHE A 35 -10.00 -11.18 7.01
CA PHE A 35 -8.73 -10.65 6.48
C PHE A 35 -7.96 -11.72 5.68
N PRO A 36 -7.30 -11.38 4.57
CA PRO A 36 -6.61 -12.35 3.73
C PRO A 36 -5.32 -12.89 4.37
N VAL A 37 -5.07 -14.19 4.20
CA VAL A 37 -3.77 -14.83 4.39
C VAL A 37 -3.41 -15.64 3.15
N ILE A 38 -2.17 -15.51 2.70
CA ILE A 38 -1.68 -16.12 1.47
C ILE A 38 -1.03 -17.45 1.80
N SER A 39 -1.26 -18.46 0.96
CA SER A 39 -0.46 -19.68 0.91
C SER A 39 0.09 -19.86 -0.50
N TYR A 40 1.41 -19.96 -0.62
CA TYR A 40 2.12 -20.11 -1.87
C TYR A 40 3.25 -21.14 -1.74
N ALA A 41 2.88 -22.42 -1.75
CA ALA A 41 3.79 -23.53 -1.51
C ALA A 41 5.00 -23.59 -2.47
N GLU A 42 4.83 -23.10 -3.70
CA GLU A 42 5.91 -23.04 -4.70
C GLU A 42 6.94 -21.95 -4.39
N ASN A 43 6.58 -20.93 -3.60
CA ASN A 43 7.49 -19.86 -3.19
C ASN A 43 7.20 -19.39 -1.74
N PRO A 44 7.66 -20.13 -0.72
CA PRO A 44 7.42 -19.81 0.68
C PRO A 44 8.02 -18.47 1.12
N LEU A 45 9.08 -17.99 0.45
CA LEU A 45 9.65 -16.67 0.73
C LEU A 45 8.68 -15.56 0.33
N VAL A 46 8.10 -15.65 -0.87
CA VAL A 46 7.07 -14.70 -1.34
C VAL A 46 5.83 -14.76 -0.45
N GLU A 47 5.39 -15.95 -0.06
CA GLU A 47 4.31 -16.13 0.92
C GLU A 47 4.60 -15.36 2.22
N ASN A 48 5.79 -15.59 2.80
CA ASN A 48 6.18 -14.98 4.05
C ASN A 48 6.24 -13.46 3.96
N LYS A 49 6.82 -12.92 2.87
CA LYS A 49 6.92 -11.47 2.66
C LYS A 49 5.56 -10.81 2.54
N ILE A 50 4.65 -11.37 1.74
CA ILE A 50 3.31 -10.81 1.55
C ILE A 50 2.52 -10.85 2.86
N ASN A 51 2.52 -11.99 3.56
CA ASN A 51 1.81 -12.12 4.83
C ASN A 51 2.39 -11.21 5.93
N THR A 52 3.72 -11.07 5.98
CA THR A 52 4.38 -10.16 6.92
C THR A 52 4.02 -8.71 6.61
N PHE A 53 4.08 -8.30 5.33
CA PHE A 53 3.69 -6.97 4.92
C PHE A 53 2.24 -6.67 5.30
N LEU A 54 1.29 -7.54 4.93
CA LEU A 54 -0.13 -7.32 5.21
C LEU A 54 -0.42 -7.21 6.71
N GLN A 55 0.08 -8.15 7.51
CA GLN A 55 -0.23 -8.17 8.94
C GLN A 55 0.46 -7.04 9.72
N VAL A 56 1.70 -6.69 9.36
CA VAL A 56 2.39 -5.56 10.00
C VAL A 56 1.75 -4.25 9.57
N ASN A 57 1.53 -4.04 8.27
CA ASN A 57 1.02 -2.76 7.74
C ASN A 57 -0.44 -2.49 8.11
N GLU A 58 -1.30 -3.51 8.11
CA GLU A 58 -2.74 -3.32 8.35
C GLU A 58 -3.16 -3.60 9.80
N LEU A 59 -2.47 -4.49 10.51
CA LEU A 59 -2.88 -4.96 11.84
C LEU A 59 -1.90 -4.58 12.96
N GLU A 60 -0.76 -3.95 12.63
CA GLU A 60 0.37 -3.75 13.54
C GLU A 60 0.80 -5.05 14.24
N TYR A 61 0.72 -6.17 13.51
CA TYR A 61 0.95 -7.50 14.03
C TYR A 61 2.06 -8.22 13.28
N VAL A 62 3.14 -8.57 14.00
CA VAL A 62 4.18 -9.44 13.45
C VAL A 62 3.68 -10.88 13.43
N PRO A 63 3.72 -11.60 12.30
CA PRO A 63 3.23 -12.98 12.22
C PRO A 63 3.82 -13.91 13.29
N ASN A 64 2.94 -14.69 13.93
CA ASN A 64 3.25 -15.62 15.01
C ASN A 64 3.88 -14.93 16.26
N SER A 65 3.48 -13.70 16.58
CA SER A 65 3.88 -13.00 17.82
C SER A 65 2.87 -13.17 18.97
N GLY A 66 1.65 -13.63 18.68
CA GLY A 66 0.61 -13.87 19.67
C GLY A 66 -0.52 -14.76 19.13
N SER A 67 -1.62 -14.84 19.89
CA SER A 67 -2.76 -15.69 19.56
C SER A 67 -3.82 -15.02 18.69
N ASN A 68 -3.93 -13.69 18.72
CA ASN A 68 -4.93 -12.94 17.96
C ASN A 68 -4.28 -11.77 17.19
N PRO A 69 -4.13 -11.87 15.85
CA PRO A 69 -3.58 -10.80 15.02
C PRO A 69 -4.44 -9.53 15.01
N PHE A 70 -5.74 -9.65 15.30
CA PHE A 70 -6.68 -8.52 15.26
C PHE A 70 -6.76 -7.73 16.56
N LYS A 71 -5.97 -8.09 17.58
CA LYS A 71 -6.12 -7.52 18.93
C LYS A 71 -6.01 -5.99 18.91
N LEU A 72 -4.95 -5.45 18.31
CA LEU A 72 -4.70 -3.99 18.35
C LEU A 72 -5.78 -3.21 17.59
N VAL A 73 -6.14 -3.67 16.40
CA VAL A 73 -7.17 -3.04 15.56
C VAL A 73 -8.56 -3.12 16.18
N SER A 74 -8.93 -4.25 16.78
CA SER A 74 -10.25 -4.42 17.40
C SER A 74 -10.41 -3.71 18.76
N THR A 75 -9.32 -3.35 19.42
CA THR A 75 -9.35 -2.58 20.68
C THR A 75 -9.02 -1.10 20.51
N GLY A 76 -8.80 -0.64 19.28
CA GLY A 76 -8.44 0.76 19.01
C GLY A 76 -7.11 1.18 19.64
N THR A 77 -6.18 0.25 19.81
CA THR A 77 -4.87 0.50 20.46
C THR A 77 -3.71 0.44 19.46
N THR A 78 -4.00 0.66 18.18
CA THR A 78 -2.98 0.88 17.14
C THR A 78 -2.31 2.25 17.34
N SER A 79 -1.22 2.50 16.61
CA SER A 79 -0.52 3.79 16.60
C SER A 79 -1.42 5.00 16.25
N TYR A 80 -2.51 4.76 15.53
CA TYR A 80 -3.50 5.77 15.13
C TYR A 80 -4.80 5.73 15.93
N SER A 81 -4.89 4.87 16.97
CA SER A 81 -5.98 4.82 17.96
C SER A 81 -7.40 4.70 17.41
N ASN A 82 -7.58 4.01 16.28
CA ASN A 82 -8.91 3.73 15.70
C ASN A 82 -9.25 2.26 15.84
N TYR A 83 -10.53 1.97 16.05
CA TYR A 83 -11.09 0.64 15.84
C TYR A 83 -11.08 0.35 14.34
N VAL A 84 -10.58 -0.80 13.92
CA VAL A 84 -10.58 -1.20 12.50
C VAL A 84 -11.15 -2.60 12.37
N TYR A 85 -12.15 -2.72 11.51
CA TYR A 85 -12.85 -3.95 11.20
C TYR A 85 -12.68 -4.26 9.71
N PHE A 86 -12.49 -5.55 9.40
CA PHE A 86 -12.37 -6.03 8.02
C PHE A 86 -13.53 -6.98 7.74
N TYR A 87 -14.44 -6.57 6.86
CA TYR A 87 -15.68 -7.30 6.58
C TYR A 87 -15.52 -8.31 5.45
N SER A 88 -14.70 -7.99 4.46
CA SER A 88 -14.46 -8.87 3.33
C SER A 88 -13.13 -8.61 2.65
N TRP A 89 -12.67 -9.61 1.90
CA TRP A 89 -11.58 -9.46 0.93
C TRP A 89 -11.90 -10.20 -0.36
N GLU A 90 -11.32 -9.75 -1.46
CA GLU A 90 -11.39 -10.41 -2.76
C GLU A 90 -10.02 -10.51 -3.42
N LYS A 91 -9.74 -11.65 -4.05
CA LYS A 91 -8.59 -11.79 -4.95
C LYS A 91 -9.04 -11.42 -6.37
N LEU A 92 -8.40 -10.42 -6.95
CA LEU A 92 -8.71 -9.95 -8.31
C LEU A 92 -8.04 -10.82 -9.38
N GLU A 93 -8.66 -10.93 -10.56
CA GLU A 93 -8.03 -11.57 -11.72
C GLU A 93 -6.98 -10.62 -12.32
N THR A 94 -5.72 -11.05 -12.28
CA THR A 94 -4.54 -10.25 -12.66
C THR A 94 -3.58 -11.02 -13.56
N PRO A 95 -2.61 -10.33 -14.21
CA PRO A 95 -1.49 -10.99 -14.87
C PRO A 95 -0.71 -11.93 -13.94
N LYS A 96 -0.04 -12.93 -14.53
CA LYS A 96 0.63 -14.03 -13.83
C LYS A 96 1.46 -13.61 -12.62
N ASN A 97 2.26 -12.55 -12.76
CA ASN A 97 3.24 -12.13 -11.77
C ASN A 97 2.68 -11.16 -10.72
N ILE A 98 1.37 -10.93 -10.70
CA ILE A 98 0.75 -9.91 -9.85
C ILE A 98 -0.31 -10.58 -8.98
N LEU A 99 -0.29 -10.31 -7.69
CA LEU A 99 -1.41 -10.56 -6.79
C LEU A 99 -2.02 -9.22 -6.41
N SER A 100 -3.31 -9.03 -6.69
CA SER A 100 -4.08 -7.89 -6.19
C SER A 100 -5.19 -8.40 -5.28
N ILE A 101 -5.26 -7.83 -4.07
CA ILE A 101 -6.28 -8.14 -3.08
C ILE A 101 -7.02 -6.84 -2.73
N GLY A 102 -8.33 -6.84 -2.89
CA GLY A 102 -9.22 -5.81 -2.35
C GLY A 102 -9.68 -6.19 -0.96
N MET A 103 -9.79 -5.22 -0.05
CA MET A 103 -10.31 -5.39 1.30
C MET A 103 -11.29 -4.26 1.59
N ASP A 104 -12.44 -4.62 2.17
CA ASP A 104 -13.48 -3.69 2.60
C ASP A 104 -13.67 -3.80 4.10
N GLY A 105 -13.93 -2.67 4.74
CA GLY A 105 -14.02 -2.58 6.18
C GLY A 105 -14.50 -1.24 6.66
N GLU A 106 -14.36 -1.02 7.96
CA GLU A 106 -14.67 0.23 8.63
C GLU A 106 -13.55 0.61 9.58
N ALA A 107 -13.18 1.89 9.58
CA ALA A 107 -12.34 2.48 10.60
C ALA A 107 -13.19 3.45 11.44
N SER A 108 -13.20 3.23 12.75
CA SER A 108 -14.04 3.95 13.70
C SER A 108 -13.16 4.67 14.74
N GLY A 109 -13.20 6.01 14.68
CA GLY A 109 -12.60 6.90 15.67
C GLY A 109 -13.69 7.74 16.34
N ALA A 110 -13.74 9.05 16.02
CA ALA A 110 -14.87 9.89 16.40
C ALA A 110 -16.18 9.50 15.71
N TYR A 111 -16.08 9.00 14.48
CA TYR A 111 -17.20 8.51 13.66
C TYR A 111 -16.75 7.29 12.85
N PRO A 112 -17.68 6.38 12.48
CA PRO A 112 -17.39 5.25 11.60
C PRO A 112 -17.17 5.68 10.15
N GLU A 113 -16.12 5.17 9.52
CA GLU A 113 -15.78 5.42 8.12
C GLU A 113 -15.55 4.09 7.39
N ASN A 114 -16.46 3.75 6.48
CA ASN A 114 -16.22 2.64 5.56
C ASN A 114 -15.03 2.92 4.65
N PHE A 115 -14.18 1.93 4.45
CA PHE A 115 -13.08 1.98 3.51
C PHE A 115 -13.09 0.79 2.55
N SER A 116 -12.53 1.04 1.38
CA SER A 116 -12.04 0.00 0.47
C SER A 116 -10.57 0.29 0.23
N VAL A 117 -9.73 -0.73 0.34
CA VAL A 117 -8.28 -0.63 0.09
C VAL A 117 -7.80 -1.80 -0.77
N TRP A 118 -6.78 -1.54 -1.58
CA TRP A 118 -6.19 -2.57 -2.45
C TRP A 118 -4.70 -2.70 -2.20
N LYS A 119 -4.23 -3.96 -2.11
CA LYS A 119 -2.81 -4.29 -1.95
C LYS A 119 -2.33 -5.10 -3.13
N ASN A 120 -1.21 -4.68 -3.71
CA ASN A 120 -0.69 -5.22 -4.96
C ASN A 120 0.72 -5.76 -4.71
N PHE A 121 0.98 -7.02 -5.06
CA PHE A 121 2.25 -7.68 -4.81
C PHE A 121 2.82 -8.30 -6.08
N ASP A 122 4.14 -8.19 -6.23
CA ASP A 122 4.90 -8.86 -7.28
C ASP A 122 5.21 -10.29 -6.84
N LEU A 123 4.58 -11.29 -7.45
CA LEU A 123 4.73 -12.69 -7.08
C LEU A 123 6.12 -13.27 -7.37
N ARG A 124 7.00 -12.52 -8.06
CA ARG A 124 8.40 -12.92 -8.27
C ARG A 124 9.27 -12.61 -7.06
N THR A 125 8.93 -11.57 -6.31
CA THR A 125 9.74 -11.04 -5.20
C THR A 125 9.02 -10.99 -3.87
N GLY A 126 7.69 -11.00 -3.85
CA GLY A 126 6.85 -10.78 -2.67
C GLY A 126 6.82 -9.33 -2.20
N ASN A 127 7.41 -8.40 -2.95
CA ASN A 127 7.38 -6.98 -2.63
C ASN A 127 6.00 -6.39 -2.96
N PHE A 128 5.59 -5.40 -2.17
CA PHE A 128 4.51 -4.52 -2.56
C PHE A 128 4.90 -3.79 -3.84
N ILE A 129 4.04 -3.84 -4.84
CA ILE A 129 4.20 -3.07 -6.07
C ILE A 129 3.89 -1.64 -5.70
N ASN A 130 4.78 -0.70 -5.97
CA ASN A 130 4.56 0.72 -5.78
C ASN A 130 4.11 1.38 -7.09
N ILE A 131 3.08 2.22 -7.07
CA ILE A 131 2.53 2.80 -8.31
C ILE A 131 3.54 3.67 -9.06
N GLN A 132 4.36 4.43 -8.35
CA GLN A 132 5.40 5.26 -8.98
C GLN A 132 6.49 4.41 -9.64
N ASP A 133 6.78 3.19 -9.13
CA ASP A 133 7.74 2.27 -9.75
C ASP A 133 7.23 1.69 -11.08
N LEU A 134 5.92 1.77 -11.35
CA LEU A 134 5.35 1.32 -12.63
C LEU A 134 5.69 2.27 -13.79
N PHE A 135 5.99 3.53 -13.51
CA PHE A 135 6.17 4.55 -14.53
C PHE A 135 7.63 4.99 -14.64
N GLN A 136 8.00 5.46 -15.82
CA GLN A 136 9.24 6.21 -15.99
C GLN A 136 9.17 7.48 -15.13
N ALA A 137 10.28 7.89 -14.52
CA ALA A 137 10.33 9.10 -13.70
C ALA A 137 9.81 10.34 -14.46
N SER A 138 10.16 10.47 -15.75
CA SER A 138 9.68 11.55 -16.63
C SER A 138 8.17 11.51 -16.95
N SER A 139 7.52 10.37 -16.73
CA SER A 139 6.10 10.15 -17.05
C SER A 139 5.17 10.38 -15.86
N VAL A 140 5.67 10.36 -14.62
CA VAL A 140 4.86 10.48 -13.40
C VAL A 140 3.91 11.68 -13.45
N LYS A 141 4.44 12.89 -13.66
CA LYS A 141 3.64 14.13 -13.74
C LYS A 141 2.63 14.11 -14.90
N THR A 142 2.94 13.40 -15.99
CA THR A 142 2.01 13.25 -17.12
C THR A 142 0.84 12.36 -16.74
N ILE A 143 1.07 11.26 -16.00
CA ILE A 143 0.01 10.38 -15.50
C ILE A 143 -0.84 11.11 -14.46
N GLU A 144 -0.23 11.78 -13.50
CA GLU A 144 -0.93 12.59 -12.49
C GLU A 144 -1.90 13.59 -13.14
N ARG A 145 -1.43 14.34 -14.14
CA ARG A 145 -2.27 15.26 -14.91
C ARG A 145 -3.37 14.54 -15.68
N LEU A 146 -3.07 13.41 -16.33
CA LEU A 146 -4.09 12.62 -17.05
C LEU A 146 -5.23 12.17 -16.12
N LEU A 147 -4.89 11.70 -14.93
CA LEU A 147 -5.86 11.27 -13.93
C LEU A 147 -6.68 12.46 -13.41
N GLY A 148 -6.01 13.58 -13.11
CA GLY A 148 -6.68 14.81 -12.67
C GLY A 148 -7.66 15.36 -13.70
N GLU A 149 -7.29 15.38 -14.98
CA GLU A 149 -8.21 15.80 -16.05
C GLU A 149 -9.43 14.88 -16.17
N LYS A 150 -9.29 13.57 -15.93
CA LYS A 150 -10.44 12.65 -15.92
C LYS A 150 -11.37 12.90 -14.74
N VAL A 151 -10.83 13.12 -13.53
CA VAL A 151 -11.63 13.49 -12.35
C VAL A 151 -12.34 14.80 -12.60
N LYS A 152 -11.60 15.82 -13.04
CA LYS A 152 -12.14 17.14 -13.37
C LYS A 152 -13.26 17.07 -14.39
N LYS A 153 -13.10 16.27 -15.45
CA LYS A 153 -14.16 16.08 -16.43
C LYS A 153 -15.42 15.49 -15.77
N ARG A 154 -15.29 14.43 -14.97
CA ARG A 154 -16.43 13.79 -14.30
C ARG A 154 -17.16 14.75 -13.36
N VAL A 155 -16.41 15.53 -12.56
CA VAL A 155 -16.97 16.56 -11.67
C VAL A 155 -17.68 17.64 -12.47
N ASN A 156 -17.07 18.15 -13.54
CA ASN A 156 -17.68 19.19 -14.38
C ASN A 156 -18.92 18.71 -15.12
N ASP A 157 -18.93 17.48 -15.63
CA ASP A 157 -20.11 16.89 -16.27
C ASP A 157 -21.28 16.83 -15.29
N PHE A 158 -21.02 16.42 -14.03
CA PHE A 158 -22.03 16.36 -12.98
C PHE A 158 -22.51 17.76 -12.54
N LEU A 159 -21.60 18.72 -12.42
CA LEU A 159 -21.94 20.13 -12.15
C LEU A 159 -22.86 20.72 -13.23
N VAL A 160 -22.66 20.37 -14.50
CA VAL A 160 -23.55 20.81 -15.59
C VAL A 160 -24.96 20.23 -15.42
N GLU A 161 -25.07 18.96 -15.00
CA GLU A 161 -26.35 18.32 -14.71
C GLU A 161 -27.08 19.04 -13.56
N LEU A 162 -26.43 19.21 -12.41
CA LEU A 162 -27.03 19.87 -11.24
C LEU A 162 -27.48 21.31 -11.54
N LYS A 163 -26.65 22.09 -12.25
CA LYS A 163 -26.96 23.49 -12.61
C LYS A 163 -28.03 23.63 -13.68
N SER A 164 -28.40 22.54 -14.36
CA SER A 164 -29.48 22.57 -15.36
C SER A 164 -30.88 22.49 -14.74
N GLU A 165 -30.97 22.12 -13.45
CA GLU A 165 -32.23 22.04 -12.73
C GLU A 165 -32.84 23.43 -12.53
N LYS A 166 -34.15 23.57 -12.81
CA LYS A 166 -34.88 24.82 -12.60
C LYS A 166 -35.42 24.88 -11.18
N ASN A 167 -35.08 25.96 -10.46
CA ASN A 167 -35.42 26.14 -9.04
C ASN A 167 -34.87 25.00 -8.17
N PRO A 168 -33.54 24.79 -8.16
CA PRO A 168 -32.93 23.70 -7.42
C PRO A 168 -33.24 23.82 -5.92
N PRO A 169 -33.59 22.71 -5.23
CA PRO A 169 -33.73 22.71 -3.79
C PRO A 169 -32.40 23.09 -3.11
N GLU A 170 -32.47 23.47 -1.83
CA GLU A 170 -31.29 23.88 -1.05
C GLU A 170 -30.19 22.81 -1.06
N GLU A 171 -30.55 21.54 -0.93
CA GLU A 171 -29.62 20.40 -1.02
C GLU A 171 -28.83 20.40 -2.34
N THR A 172 -29.49 20.59 -3.49
CA THR A 172 -28.80 20.68 -4.79
C THR A 172 -27.85 21.89 -4.85
N GLN A 173 -28.18 23.01 -4.19
CA GLN A 173 -27.29 24.17 -4.14
C GLN A 173 -26.04 23.89 -3.30
N GLU A 174 -26.19 23.18 -2.17
CA GLU A 174 -25.06 22.73 -1.35
C GLU A 174 -24.18 21.72 -2.09
N GLN A 175 -24.79 20.77 -2.82
CA GLN A 175 -24.07 19.84 -3.69
C GLN A 175 -23.26 20.58 -4.77
N ILE A 176 -23.84 21.61 -5.40
CA ILE A 176 -23.12 22.44 -6.37
C ILE A 176 -21.89 23.08 -5.72
N GLY A 177 -22.03 23.68 -4.54
CA GLY A 177 -20.91 24.28 -3.81
C GLY A 177 -19.80 23.26 -3.50
N LEU A 178 -20.18 22.06 -3.02
CA LEU A 178 -19.25 20.96 -2.76
C LEU A 178 -18.40 20.61 -3.99
N TYR A 179 -19.03 20.47 -5.15
CA TYR A 179 -18.33 20.06 -6.38
C TYR A 179 -17.54 21.20 -7.03
N GLU A 180 -17.96 22.46 -6.86
CA GLU A 180 -17.20 23.63 -7.32
C GLU A 180 -15.86 23.79 -6.58
N GLU A 181 -15.82 23.43 -5.30
CA GLU A 181 -14.61 23.48 -4.47
C GLU A 181 -13.78 22.18 -4.52
N CYS A 182 -14.23 21.17 -5.26
CA CYS A 182 -13.56 19.87 -5.29
C CYS A 182 -12.16 19.94 -5.92
N SER A 183 -11.15 19.52 -5.16
CA SER A 183 -9.79 19.38 -5.68
C SER A 183 -9.69 18.16 -6.60
N THR A 184 -9.40 18.42 -7.88
CA THR A 184 -9.29 17.36 -8.89
C THR A 184 -7.86 16.90 -9.13
N GLU A 185 -6.87 17.55 -8.52
CA GLU A 185 -5.46 17.18 -8.68
C GLU A 185 -5.17 15.80 -8.08
N GLN A 186 -4.36 15.01 -8.79
CA GLN A 186 -4.02 13.65 -8.38
C GLN A 186 -2.51 13.51 -8.21
N SER A 187 -2.10 12.82 -7.14
CA SER A 187 -0.71 12.44 -6.90
C SER A 187 -0.60 10.93 -6.90
N LEU A 188 0.39 10.39 -7.62
CA LEU A 188 0.69 8.95 -7.56
C LEU A 188 1.22 8.53 -6.18
N GLU A 189 1.57 9.47 -5.31
CA GLU A 189 1.98 9.14 -3.93
C GLU A 189 0.80 8.64 -3.09
N TYR A 190 -0.39 9.25 -3.26
CA TYR A 190 -1.54 9.04 -2.38
C TYR A 190 -2.71 8.31 -3.06
N ILE A 191 -2.69 8.18 -4.38
CA ILE A 191 -3.77 7.52 -5.10
C ILE A 191 -3.77 6.02 -4.84
N GLN A 192 -4.96 5.48 -4.58
CA GLN A 192 -5.16 4.03 -4.51
C GLN A 192 -5.22 3.44 -5.92
N TYR A 193 -4.89 2.17 -6.07
CA TYR A 193 -4.93 1.49 -7.36
C TYR A 193 -4.95 -0.02 -7.20
N PHE A 194 -5.39 -0.71 -8.25
CA PHE A 194 -5.31 -2.15 -8.35
C PHE A 194 -5.19 -2.61 -9.79
N PHE A 195 -4.59 -3.78 -9.98
CA PHE A 195 -4.50 -4.42 -11.28
C PHE A 195 -5.77 -5.22 -11.56
N GLY A 196 -6.25 -5.13 -12.80
CA GLY A 196 -7.17 -6.09 -13.39
C GLY A 196 -6.45 -6.95 -14.45
N LYS A 197 -7.21 -7.75 -15.19
CA LYS A 197 -6.66 -8.65 -16.22
C LYS A 197 -5.91 -7.91 -17.34
N ASP A 198 -6.44 -6.78 -17.79
CA ASP A 198 -6.00 -6.03 -18.97
C ASP A 198 -5.84 -4.51 -18.73
N ARG A 199 -6.09 -4.05 -17.51
CA ARG A 199 -6.15 -2.65 -17.13
C ARG A 199 -5.61 -2.40 -15.73
N LEU A 200 -5.20 -1.16 -15.51
CA LEU A 200 -4.89 -0.61 -14.20
C LEU A 200 -6.04 0.33 -13.81
N THR A 201 -6.60 0.13 -12.63
CA THR A 201 -7.64 1.01 -12.09
C THR A 201 -7.01 1.88 -11.01
N PHE A 202 -7.16 3.19 -11.15
CA PHE A 202 -6.83 4.17 -10.13
C PHE A 202 -8.10 4.57 -9.39
N VAL A 203 -8.02 4.78 -8.08
CA VAL A 203 -9.15 5.18 -7.26
C VAL A 203 -8.79 6.49 -6.59
N ALA A 204 -9.23 7.60 -7.20
CA ALA A 204 -9.14 8.92 -6.60
C ALA A 204 -10.20 9.06 -5.50
N GLY A 205 -9.86 9.82 -4.46
CA GLY A 205 -10.77 10.12 -3.35
C GLY A 205 -12.01 10.88 -3.79
N ARG A 206 -12.99 10.93 -2.89
CA ARG A 206 -14.24 11.68 -3.05
C ARG A 206 -14.02 13.19 -2.85
N CYS A 207 -15.01 14.01 -3.22
CA CYS A 207 -14.96 15.46 -3.01
C CYS A 207 -15.33 15.84 -1.56
N SER A 208 -16.18 15.06 -0.90
CA SER A 208 -16.66 15.32 0.46
C SER A 208 -15.70 14.89 1.57
N ASN A 209 -15.73 15.65 2.66
CA ASN A 209 -15.27 15.14 3.96
C ASN A 209 -16.34 14.21 4.57
N HIS A 210 -16.11 13.71 5.79
CA HIS A 210 -17.06 12.82 6.45
C HIS A 210 -18.46 13.47 6.63
N ALA A 211 -18.51 14.72 7.08
CA ALA A 211 -19.76 15.42 7.40
C ALA A 211 -20.64 15.69 6.17
N MET A 212 -20.02 15.89 5.00
CA MET A 212 -20.72 16.20 3.75
C MET A 212 -20.95 14.96 2.86
N ARG A 213 -20.77 13.75 3.38
CA ARG A 213 -20.89 12.52 2.55
C ARG A 213 -22.25 12.41 1.87
N ALA A 214 -23.32 12.78 2.55
CA ALA A 214 -24.68 12.69 2.00
C ALA A 214 -24.88 13.55 0.74
N LEU A 215 -24.06 14.60 0.58
CA LEU A 215 -24.09 15.49 -0.58
C LEU A 215 -23.22 14.98 -1.74
N ASP A 216 -22.45 13.90 -1.57
CA ASP A 216 -21.47 13.43 -2.55
C ASP A 216 -21.93 12.18 -3.31
N ASP A 217 -22.79 12.39 -4.29
CA ASP A 217 -23.33 11.33 -5.15
C ASP A 217 -22.28 10.70 -6.09
N LEU A 218 -21.20 11.42 -6.41
CA LEU A 218 -20.11 10.89 -7.23
C LEU A 218 -19.22 9.89 -6.45
N GLY A 219 -19.05 10.12 -5.15
CA GLY A 219 -18.14 9.36 -4.30
C GLY A 219 -16.72 9.30 -4.87
N SER A 220 -16.01 8.20 -4.58
CA SER A 220 -14.66 7.97 -5.12
C SER A 220 -14.67 7.81 -6.65
N HIS A 221 -13.59 8.22 -7.31
CA HIS A 221 -13.47 8.14 -8.77
C HIS A 221 -12.60 6.96 -9.20
N LYS A 222 -13.23 5.90 -9.74
CA LYS A 222 -12.54 4.78 -10.39
C LYS A 222 -12.18 5.16 -11.83
N LEU A 223 -10.89 5.25 -12.12
CA LEU A 223 -10.33 5.63 -13.40
C LEU A 223 -9.60 4.43 -14.00
N GLU A 224 -10.19 3.85 -15.04
CA GLU A 224 -9.61 2.68 -15.70
C GLU A 224 -8.78 3.10 -16.91
N LEU A 225 -7.56 2.54 -17.00
CA LEU A 225 -6.66 2.71 -18.12
C LEU A 225 -6.12 1.33 -18.54
N THR A 226 -6.29 0.97 -19.81
CA THR A 226 -5.75 -0.29 -20.33
C THR A 226 -4.22 -0.27 -20.28
N TYR A 227 -3.61 -1.46 -20.15
CA TYR A 227 -2.15 -1.55 -20.19
C TYR A 227 -1.54 -1.03 -21.49
N LYS A 228 -2.31 -1.06 -22.58
CA LYS A 228 -1.93 -0.52 -23.89
C LYS A 228 -1.92 1.00 -23.90
N GLU A 229 -2.90 1.67 -23.30
CA GLU A 229 -2.91 3.14 -23.17
C GLU A 229 -1.71 3.65 -22.37
N LEU A 230 -1.24 2.84 -21.41
CA LEU A 230 -0.13 3.18 -20.54
C LEU A 230 1.25 2.72 -21.07
N GLU A 231 1.29 2.00 -22.19
CA GLU A 231 2.48 1.29 -22.70
C GLU A 231 3.72 2.19 -22.82
N LYS A 232 3.54 3.41 -23.34
CA LYS A 232 4.62 4.37 -23.54
C LYS A 232 5.18 4.98 -22.24
N TYR A 233 4.41 4.92 -21.15
CA TYR A 233 4.77 5.49 -19.86
C TYR A 233 5.44 4.47 -18.93
N TRP A 234 5.35 3.18 -19.25
CA TRP A 234 5.88 2.12 -18.42
C TRP A 234 7.38 2.21 -18.19
N SER A 235 7.78 1.97 -16.94
CA SER A 235 9.16 1.66 -16.58
C SER A 235 9.54 0.28 -17.15
N PRO A 236 10.84 -0.05 -17.23
CA PRO A 236 11.28 -1.42 -17.48
C PRO A 236 10.68 -2.42 -16.49
N TYR A 237 10.50 -2.02 -15.22
CA TYR A 237 9.89 -2.83 -14.18
C TYR A 237 8.46 -3.25 -14.55
N ALA A 238 7.59 -2.27 -14.88
CA ALA A 238 6.20 -2.56 -15.27
C ALA A 238 6.12 -3.42 -16.53
N ARG A 239 6.97 -3.17 -17.54
CA ARG A 239 6.99 -3.98 -18.77
C ARG A 239 7.27 -5.46 -18.46
N ASN A 240 8.27 -5.75 -17.64
CA ASN A 240 8.61 -7.13 -17.25
C ASN A 240 7.56 -7.75 -16.33
N LEU A 241 6.94 -6.94 -15.47
CA LEU A 241 5.88 -7.40 -14.58
C LEU A 241 4.65 -7.86 -15.40
N LEU A 242 4.19 -7.02 -16.33
CA LEU A 242 2.98 -7.24 -17.11
C LEU A 242 3.13 -8.30 -18.21
N ASN A 243 4.32 -8.46 -18.80
CA ASN A 243 4.54 -9.45 -19.86
C ASN A 243 4.82 -10.88 -19.32
N GLY A 244 4.79 -11.08 -18.00
CA GLY A 244 5.04 -12.39 -17.40
C GLY A 244 6.52 -12.79 -17.31
N SER A 245 7.45 -11.87 -17.59
CA SER A 245 8.90 -12.12 -17.49
C SER A 245 9.35 -12.35 -16.05
N ASN A 246 10.27 -13.30 -15.87
CA ASN A 246 10.95 -13.53 -14.59
C ASN A 246 12.03 -12.46 -14.29
N LYS A 247 12.31 -11.56 -15.23
CA LYS A 247 13.28 -10.48 -15.02
C LYS A 247 12.74 -9.49 -13.99
N VAL A 248 13.41 -9.43 -12.84
CA VAL A 248 13.14 -8.46 -11.78
C VAL A 248 14.02 -7.23 -12.03
N GLU A 249 13.41 -6.05 -11.94
CA GLU A 249 14.11 -4.76 -12.00
C GLU A 249 14.17 -4.15 -10.60
N LYS A 250 15.14 -3.26 -10.37
CA LYS A 250 15.22 -2.52 -9.10
C LYS A 250 14.01 -1.59 -8.95
N THR A 251 13.37 -1.66 -7.80
CA THR A 251 12.27 -0.79 -7.38
C THR A 251 12.70 0.13 -6.23
N SER A 252 11.88 1.13 -5.91
CA SER A 252 12.13 2.08 -4.83
C SER A 252 12.35 1.42 -3.46
N PHE A 253 12.91 2.18 -2.52
CA PHE A 253 13.22 1.75 -1.14
C PHE A 253 11.96 1.48 -0.28
N ARG A 254 10.81 2.01 -0.69
CA ARG A 254 9.58 2.01 0.10
C ARG A 254 8.81 0.69 0.00
N ASN A 255 8.03 0.39 1.04
CA ASN A 255 7.20 -0.81 1.16
C ASN A 255 7.99 -2.11 0.99
N LYS A 256 9.20 -2.14 1.55
CA LYS A 256 10.13 -3.27 1.45
C LYS A 256 10.49 -3.83 2.82
N LEU A 257 10.64 -5.14 2.85
CA LEU A 257 11.14 -5.88 3.99
C LEU A 257 12.64 -6.08 3.87
N TYR A 258 13.35 -5.82 4.96
CA TYR A 258 14.76 -6.09 5.12
C TYR A 258 14.96 -7.02 6.31
N LYS A 259 15.97 -7.88 6.23
CA LYS A 259 16.34 -8.78 7.32
C LYS A 259 17.83 -8.75 7.55
N GLY A 260 18.22 -8.86 8.82
CA GLY A 260 19.63 -8.93 9.16
C GLY A 260 19.87 -8.96 10.66
N LYS A 261 20.93 -8.30 11.13
CA LYS A 261 21.36 -8.40 12.53
C LYS A 261 21.96 -7.09 13.07
N ILE A 262 21.81 -6.89 14.37
CA ILE A 262 22.61 -5.96 15.18
C ILE A 262 23.71 -6.74 15.90
N ASP A 263 24.94 -6.21 15.90
CA ASP A 263 26.17 -6.79 16.50
C ASP A 263 26.47 -8.23 16.01
N GLY A 264 26.00 -8.60 14.82
CA GLY A 264 26.06 -9.98 14.30
C GLY A 264 25.28 -11.01 15.13
N LYS A 265 24.59 -10.59 16.19
CA LYS A 265 24.00 -11.46 17.23
C LYS A 265 22.49 -11.40 17.28
N TYR A 266 21.90 -10.22 17.12
CA TYR A 266 20.47 -10.01 17.35
C TYR A 266 19.75 -9.92 16.00
N PRO A 267 19.03 -10.98 15.56
CA PRO A 267 18.33 -10.95 14.29
C PRO A 267 17.16 -9.98 14.36
N ILE A 268 17.04 -9.16 13.33
CA ILE A 268 15.99 -8.16 13.18
C ILE A 268 15.39 -8.24 11.78
N THR A 269 14.13 -7.85 11.70
CA THR A 269 13.43 -7.61 10.43
C THR A 269 12.86 -6.19 10.46
N VAL A 270 12.91 -5.50 9.32
CA VAL A 270 12.50 -4.10 9.16
C VAL A 270 11.52 -4.02 8.00
N LEU A 271 10.42 -3.29 8.17
CA LEU A 271 9.52 -2.86 7.12
C LEU A 271 9.66 -1.35 6.93
N VAL A 272 10.10 -0.90 5.76
CA VAL A 272 10.08 0.52 5.39
C VAL A 272 8.67 0.84 4.90
N SER A 273 7.82 1.42 5.74
CA SER A 273 6.38 1.58 5.48
C SER A 273 6.05 2.84 4.69
N ARG A 274 6.85 3.92 4.82
CA ARG A 274 6.63 5.17 4.08
C ARG A 274 7.94 5.81 3.66
N PHE A 275 7.93 6.48 2.53
CA PHE A 275 9.07 7.22 2.00
C PHE A 275 8.58 8.52 1.36
N TYR A 276 9.07 9.63 1.89
CA TYR A 276 8.79 10.98 1.44
C TYR A 276 10.01 11.49 0.68
N PRO A 277 9.97 11.53 -0.65
CA PRO A 277 11.09 11.99 -1.44
C PRO A 277 11.42 13.45 -1.10
N ALA A 278 12.70 13.77 -1.12
CA ALA A 278 13.23 15.12 -1.09
C ALA A 278 12.42 16.05 -2.01
N ASP A 279 11.97 17.18 -1.49
CA ASP A 279 11.49 18.27 -2.33
C ASP A 279 12.66 18.96 -3.05
N ASN A 280 12.37 19.82 -4.01
CA ASN A 280 13.42 20.50 -4.78
C ASN A 280 14.32 21.43 -3.93
N SER A 281 13.99 21.67 -2.66
CA SER A 281 14.72 22.56 -1.74
C SER A 281 15.63 21.82 -0.76
N SER A 282 15.46 20.50 -0.62
CA SER A 282 16.20 19.65 0.31
C SER A 282 16.79 18.45 -0.44
N GLU A 283 18.07 18.15 -0.26
CA GLU A 283 18.64 16.87 -0.73
C GLU A 283 18.27 15.67 0.18
N LEU A 284 17.40 15.90 1.17
CA LEU A 284 17.06 14.96 2.23
C LEU A 284 15.62 14.46 2.05
N SER A 285 15.49 13.15 1.81
CA SER A 285 14.22 12.44 1.88
C SER A 285 13.98 11.99 3.32
N SER A 286 12.72 11.85 3.75
CA SER A 286 12.38 11.24 5.03
C SER A 286 11.65 9.92 4.82
N PHE A 287 11.68 9.04 5.80
CA PHE A 287 10.97 7.77 5.74
C PHE A 287 10.57 7.30 7.14
N ASN A 288 9.54 6.48 7.20
CA ASN A 288 9.21 5.74 8.41
C ASN A 288 9.44 4.26 8.15
N ALA A 289 9.96 3.59 9.16
CA ALA A 289 10.10 2.16 9.18
C ALA A 289 9.65 1.62 10.53
N GLU A 290 9.24 0.36 10.53
CA GLU A 290 9.03 -0.41 11.74
C GLU A 290 10.02 -1.55 11.73
N TYR A 291 10.69 -1.80 12.85
CA TYR A 291 11.54 -2.97 13.01
C TYR A 291 11.16 -3.76 14.25
N TRP A 292 11.58 -5.02 14.26
CA TRP A 292 11.43 -5.89 15.43
C TRP A 292 12.58 -6.87 15.51
N TYR A 293 12.90 -7.31 16.72
CA TYR A 293 13.78 -8.46 16.89
C TYR A 293 13.00 -9.74 16.61
N ASP A 294 13.54 -10.63 15.79
CA ASP A 294 12.87 -11.88 15.38
C ASP A 294 12.43 -12.73 16.58
N LYS A 295 13.14 -12.61 17.71
CA LYS A 295 12.85 -13.31 18.96
C LYS A 295 11.64 -12.76 19.71
N ASN A 296 11.49 -11.44 19.82
CA ASN A 296 10.46 -10.82 20.65
C ASN A 296 9.25 -10.32 19.84
N LYS A 297 9.44 -10.04 18.55
CA LYS A 297 8.41 -9.64 17.59
C LYS A 297 7.58 -8.44 18.03
N LYS A 298 8.17 -7.54 18.82
CA LYS A 298 7.56 -6.26 19.18
C LYS A 298 7.99 -5.21 18.17
N LEU A 299 7.01 -4.53 17.55
CA LEU A 299 7.27 -3.42 16.64
C LEU A 299 7.89 -2.25 17.39
N ILE A 300 8.89 -1.64 16.76
CA ILE A 300 9.61 -0.45 17.23
C ILE A 300 9.72 0.49 16.04
N GLN A 301 9.31 1.75 16.24
CA GLN A 301 9.32 2.76 15.19
C GLN A 301 10.72 3.31 14.97
N TRP A 302 11.05 3.47 13.69
CA TRP A 302 12.24 4.12 13.18
C TRP A 302 11.83 5.31 12.32
N ASP A 303 12.27 6.50 12.73
CA ASP A 303 12.13 7.73 11.96
C ASP A 303 13.44 8.01 11.24
N GLY A 304 13.40 7.95 9.92
CA GLY A 304 14.57 7.92 9.07
C GLY A 304 14.68 9.12 8.14
N GLN A 305 15.91 9.43 7.77
CA GLN A 305 16.28 10.37 6.74
C GLN A 305 17.23 9.69 5.77
N MET A 306 17.17 10.09 4.50
CA MET A 306 18.00 9.54 3.44
C MET A 306 18.57 10.67 2.58
N LYS A 307 19.90 10.68 2.43
CA LYS A 307 20.63 11.57 1.52
C LYS A 307 21.46 10.71 0.55
N GLY A 308 21.04 10.64 -0.70
CA GLY A 308 21.64 9.71 -1.66
C GLY A 308 21.48 8.26 -1.18
N ASN A 309 22.59 7.59 -0.87
CA ASN A 309 22.58 6.23 -0.34
C ASN A 309 22.78 6.17 1.19
N HIS A 310 22.99 7.31 1.85
CA HIS A 310 23.21 7.37 3.28
C HIS A 310 21.87 7.45 4.02
N ILE A 311 21.73 6.69 5.10
CA ILE A 311 20.57 6.57 5.96
C ILE A 311 20.94 6.96 7.38
N SER A 312 20.17 7.88 7.94
CA SER A 312 20.23 8.27 9.35
C SER A 312 18.87 7.96 9.99
N ILE A 313 18.84 7.27 11.13
CA ILE A 313 17.58 6.87 11.80
C ILE A 313 17.66 7.22 13.28
N THR A 314 16.55 7.72 13.80
CA THR A 314 16.29 7.79 15.24
C THR A 314 15.35 6.64 15.63
N GLU A 315 15.81 5.81 16.56
CA GLU A 315 14.98 4.83 17.24
C GLU A 315 14.40 5.46 18.51
N ASN A 316 13.07 5.52 18.63
CA ASN A 316 12.41 6.10 19.79
C ASN A 316 12.05 5.00 20.81
N ASP A 317 12.28 5.28 22.09
CA ASP A 317 11.92 4.38 23.21
C ASP A 317 10.45 4.60 23.64
N HIS A 318 10.11 5.85 23.99
CA HIS A 318 8.78 6.27 24.39
C HIS A 318 8.62 7.79 24.23
N TYR A 319 7.38 8.26 24.20
CA TYR A 319 7.06 9.67 24.36
C TYR A 319 6.98 10.01 25.85
N ASP A 320 7.68 11.06 26.27
CA ASP A 320 7.63 11.57 27.64
C ASP A 320 6.67 12.77 27.69
N ASP A 321 5.48 12.54 28.25
CA ASP A 321 4.43 13.55 28.41
C ASP A 321 4.87 14.75 29.27
N ALA A 322 5.82 14.56 30.18
CA ALA A 322 6.29 15.66 31.04
C ALA A 322 7.19 16.64 30.27
N THR A 323 7.95 16.14 29.30
CA THR A 323 8.85 16.96 28.47
C THR A 323 8.29 17.25 27.09
N ASN A 324 7.16 16.64 26.73
CA ASN A 324 6.56 16.66 25.39
C ASN A 324 7.55 16.25 24.29
N GLN A 325 8.41 15.26 24.57
CA GLN A 325 9.48 14.84 23.66
C GLN A 325 9.56 13.32 23.55
N TRP A 326 9.91 12.85 22.35
CA TRP A 326 10.32 11.48 22.15
C TRP A 326 11.70 11.25 22.74
N ILE A 327 11.81 10.24 23.60
CA ILE A 327 13.08 9.84 24.20
C ILE A 327 13.77 8.85 23.27
N PRO A 328 14.91 9.19 22.67
CA PRO A 328 15.61 8.29 21.77
C PRO A 328 16.24 7.12 22.53
N ARG A 329 16.12 5.93 21.95
CA ARG A 329 16.81 4.71 22.38
C ARG A 329 18.18 4.61 21.72
N ALA A 330 18.26 4.91 20.43
CA ALA A 330 19.46 4.73 19.63
C ALA A 330 19.43 5.58 18.35
N PHE A 331 20.61 5.72 17.76
CA PHE A 331 20.78 6.28 16.43
C PHE A 331 21.38 5.23 15.51
N VAL A 332 20.94 5.20 14.26
CA VAL A 332 21.55 4.38 13.22
C VAL A 332 22.09 5.27 12.11
N GLU A 333 23.35 5.07 11.76
CA GLU A 333 23.97 5.66 10.58
C GLU A 333 24.45 4.53 9.68
N ALA A 334 23.94 4.47 8.44
CA ALA A 334 24.19 3.36 7.54
C ALA A 334 24.22 3.78 6.07
N ASP A 335 24.85 2.96 5.23
CA ASP A 335 24.90 3.17 3.80
C ASP A 335 24.23 2.03 3.04
N MET A 336 23.48 2.38 2.00
CA MET A 336 22.90 1.45 1.04
C MET A 336 23.89 1.10 -0.06
N ASN A 337 24.15 -0.19 -0.24
CA ASN A 337 24.87 -0.72 -1.38
C ASN A 337 24.06 -1.84 -2.04
N GLY A 338 23.39 -1.50 -3.15
CA GLY A 338 22.45 -2.41 -3.81
C GLY A 338 21.26 -2.74 -2.91
N ASN A 339 21.16 -4.00 -2.52
CA ASN A 339 20.09 -4.51 -1.64
C ASN A 339 20.53 -4.62 -0.17
N LYS A 340 21.78 -4.23 0.15
CA LYS A 340 22.34 -4.31 1.49
C LYS A 340 22.41 -2.93 2.12
N ILE A 341 22.16 -2.88 3.42
CA ILE A 341 22.34 -1.72 4.28
C ILE A 341 23.32 -2.13 5.37
N SER A 342 24.39 -1.38 5.52
CA SER A 342 25.39 -1.66 6.56
C SER A 342 25.80 -0.38 7.24
N GLY A 343 25.94 -0.43 8.56
CA GLY A 343 26.23 0.77 9.34
C GLY A 343 26.48 0.50 10.81
N THR A 344 26.26 1.54 11.61
CA THR A 344 26.42 1.53 13.05
C THR A 344 25.09 1.82 13.72
N TRP A 345 24.71 0.99 14.69
CA TRP A 345 23.68 1.26 15.68
C TRP A 345 24.37 1.75 16.95
N GLN A 346 24.01 2.94 17.44
CA GLN A 346 24.59 3.55 18.62
C GLN A 346 23.54 3.71 19.71
N ASP A 347 23.77 3.10 20.88
CA ASP A 347 22.91 3.28 22.04
C ASP A 347 22.95 4.75 22.52
N TYR A 348 21.79 5.36 22.70
CA TYR A 348 21.68 6.78 23.02
C TYR A 348 22.34 7.13 24.36
N LYS A 349 22.22 6.27 25.38
CA LYS A 349 22.65 6.55 26.76
C LYS A 349 24.11 6.20 26.96
N THR A 350 24.51 5.01 26.54
CA THR A 350 25.85 4.45 26.76
C THR A 350 26.85 4.85 25.68
N LYS A 351 26.37 5.38 24.54
CA LYS A 351 27.16 5.69 23.34
C LYS A 351 27.89 4.47 22.76
N LYS A 352 27.48 3.27 23.14
CA LYS A 352 28.05 2.03 22.63
C LYS A 352 27.65 1.85 21.18
N ASN A 353 28.64 1.66 20.32
CA ASN A 353 28.46 1.35 18.91
C ASN A 353 28.41 -0.16 18.69
N LEU A 354 27.42 -0.61 17.93
CA LEU A 354 27.23 -1.96 17.43
C LEU A 354 27.13 -1.92 15.91
N SER A 355 27.51 -2.98 15.21
CA SER A 355 27.24 -3.07 13.78
C SER A 355 25.75 -3.28 13.52
N ILE A 356 25.25 -2.77 12.41
CA ILE A 356 23.96 -3.18 11.84
C ILE A 356 24.17 -3.58 10.39
N GLU A 357 23.61 -4.72 10.02
CA GLU A 357 23.64 -5.26 8.67
C GLU A 357 22.24 -5.74 8.33
N LEU A 358 21.71 -5.29 7.19
CA LEU A 358 20.41 -5.67 6.65
C LEU A 358 20.53 -5.98 5.16
N GLU A 359 19.68 -6.87 4.67
CA GLU A 359 19.54 -7.20 3.26
C GLU A 359 18.06 -7.27 2.90
N GLU A 360 17.67 -6.75 1.72
CA GLU A 360 16.30 -6.86 1.20
C GLU A 360 15.92 -8.35 1.12
N LEU A 361 14.77 -8.70 1.71
CA LEU A 361 14.28 -10.08 1.77
C LEU A 361 13.86 -10.62 0.40
#